data_AF-A0A0W8FSQ2-F1
#
_entry.id   AF-A0A0W8FSQ2-F1
#
_cell.length_a   1.000
_cell.length_b   1.000
_cell.length_c   1.000
_cell.angle_alpha   90.00
_cell.angle_beta   90.00
_cell.angle_gamma   90.00
#
_symmetry.space_group_name_H-M   'P 1'
#
loop_
_entity.id
_entity.type
_entity.pdbx_description
1 polymer ?
#
loop_
_entity_poly.entity_id
_entity_poly.type
_entity_poly.pdbx_seq_one_letter_code
_entity_poly.pdbx_strand_id
1 'polypeptide(L)'
;MQFSEENEKYHDIPEWAKFLIMFGVSWTQIQYNKRRIAIISMPCDSAAAGLVTLGAMIRFLERPEANDFSQHLQRIRNEKNRILIYRKYPNWTFRYDGSDGGYDMIMQIKKSGNKCSRPPLRTIFHFKDVCFQGEPFIEDLIENELPYSTIYSALVSNNLNILEDNLRKTDSSACLAGRVMGERKTRDSLSKIHFTCGAMTASLDQLITVHNWSQENISRVSFFNTRIKKIDRYTAPPRLVVTDGDSAFLTVLDDKKLFGQSDIIAVIDRTLERDRLETITEKLQSISQWYVREDNQPGNVPLPIGMSLAIWKAR
;
A
#
# COMPACT_ATOMS: atom_id res chain seq x y z
N MET A 1 -17.19 -14.49 11.71
CA MET A 1 -16.59 -13.14 11.64
C MET A 1 -17.72 -12.21 11.29
N GLN A 2 -18.03 -11.21 12.12
CA GLN A 2 -19.09 -10.25 11.80
C GLN A 2 -18.53 -9.13 10.93
N PHE A 3 -19.38 -8.61 10.05
CA PHE A 3 -19.06 -7.50 9.15
C PHE A 3 -20.12 -6.41 9.32
N SER A 4 -19.73 -5.15 9.25
CA SER A 4 -20.69 -4.06 9.15
C SER A 4 -20.18 -2.97 8.23
N GLU A 5 -21.09 -2.38 7.47
CA GLU A 5 -20.82 -1.21 6.62
C GLU A 5 -21.84 -0.13 6.94
N GLU A 6 -21.35 1.06 7.30
CA GLU A 6 -22.15 2.18 7.80
C GLU A 6 -22.96 1.78 9.04
N ASN A 7 -24.25 1.48 8.88
CA ASN A 7 -25.17 1.10 9.96
C ASN A 7 -25.71 -0.33 9.80
N GLU A 8 -25.40 -0.99 8.69
CA GLU A 8 -25.87 -2.35 8.42
C GLU A 8 -24.92 -3.36 9.02
N LYS A 9 -25.46 -4.29 9.81
CA LYS A 9 -24.71 -5.37 10.44
C LYS A 9 -25.03 -6.68 9.76
N TYR A 10 -23.99 -7.41 9.42
CA TYR A 10 -24.05 -8.72 8.80
C TYR A 10 -23.48 -9.76 9.76
N HIS A 11 -24.19 -10.88 9.91
CA HIS A 11 -23.72 -11.98 10.75
C HIS A 11 -22.41 -12.58 10.24
N ASP A 12 -22.26 -12.63 8.92
CA ASP A 12 -21.06 -13.07 8.19
C ASP A 12 -20.63 -12.01 7.17
N ILE A 13 -19.39 -12.12 6.67
CA ILE A 13 -18.91 -11.24 5.59
C ILE A 13 -19.75 -11.50 4.34
N PRO A 14 -20.41 -10.47 3.76
CA PRO A 14 -21.22 -10.66 2.57
C PRO A 14 -20.36 -11.08 1.37
N GLU A 15 -20.95 -11.84 0.43
CA GLU A 15 -20.22 -12.45 -0.68
C GLU A 15 -19.43 -11.44 -1.54
N TRP A 16 -19.94 -10.21 -1.70
CA TRP A 16 -19.22 -9.18 -2.43
C TRP A 16 -17.95 -8.71 -1.72
N ALA A 17 -17.99 -8.55 -0.40
CA ALA A 17 -16.83 -8.14 0.38
C ALA A 17 -15.81 -9.28 0.45
N LYS A 18 -16.29 -10.51 0.64
CA LYS A 18 -15.47 -11.72 0.58
C LYS A 18 -14.78 -11.86 -0.77
N PHE A 19 -15.51 -11.64 -1.87
CA PHE A 19 -14.95 -11.64 -3.22
C PHE A 19 -13.81 -10.64 -3.36
N LEU A 20 -14.00 -9.38 -2.96
CA LEU A 20 -12.98 -8.33 -3.07
C LEU A 20 -11.72 -8.65 -2.26
N ILE A 21 -11.88 -9.10 -1.01
CA ILE A 21 -10.76 -9.52 -0.16
C ILE A 21 -10.02 -10.68 -0.81
N MET A 22 -10.73 -11.73 -1.22
CA MET A 22 -10.11 -12.91 -1.80
C MET A 22 -9.49 -12.64 -3.17
N PHE A 23 -10.02 -11.70 -3.95
CA PHE A 23 -9.42 -11.24 -5.19
C PHE A 23 -8.07 -10.57 -4.93
N GLY A 24 -7.98 -9.70 -3.92
CA GLY A 24 -6.71 -9.10 -3.49
C GLY A 24 -5.68 -10.16 -3.06
N VAL A 25 -6.12 -11.16 -2.29
CA VAL A 25 -5.29 -12.31 -1.88
C VAL A 25 -4.79 -13.09 -3.09
N SER A 26 -5.69 -13.48 -4.01
CA SER A 26 -5.36 -14.36 -5.13
C SER A 26 -4.52 -13.65 -6.20
N TRP A 27 -4.68 -12.33 -6.36
CA TRP A 27 -3.94 -11.55 -7.34
C TRP A 27 -2.43 -11.72 -7.18
N THR A 28 -1.94 -11.65 -5.94
CA THR A 28 -0.51 -11.69 -5.63
C THR A 28 0.05 -13.11 -5.51
N GLN A 29 -0.77 -14.17 -5.67
CA GLN A 29 -0.28 -15.55 -5.70
C GLN A 29 0.45 -15.88 -7.00
N ILE A 30 0.06 -15.24 -8.11
CA ILE A 30 0.55 -15.62 -9.41
C ILE A 30 1.86 -14.88 -9.69
N GLN A 31 2.98 -15.61 -9.65
CA GLN A 31 4.30 -15.12 -10.03
C GLN A 31 4.35 -14.90 -11.54
N TYR A 32 3.80 -13.79 -12.01
CA TYR A 32 4.04 -13.33 -13.36
C TYR A 32 5.19 -12.34 -13.35
N ASN A 33 6.19 -12.60 -14.19
CA ASN A 33 7.24 -11.64 -14.52
C ASN A 33 6.71 -10.45 -15.37
N LYS A 34 5.39 -10.31 -15.48
CA LYS A 34 4.71 -9.36 -16.37
C LYS A 34 3.64 -8.61 -15.60
N ARG A 35 3.64 -7.30 -15.77
CA ARG A 35 2.66 -6.38 -15.22
C ARG A 35 1.25 -6.73 -15.68
N ARG A 36 0.29 -6.67 -14.76
CA ARG A 36 -1.14 -6.85 -15.03
C ARG A 36 -1.94 -5.62 -14.62
N ILE A 37 -3.09 -5.47 -15.26
CA ILE A 37 -4.09 -4.45 -14.96
C ILE A 37 -5.43 -5.17 -14.82
N ALA A 38 -6.15 -4.95 -13.73
CA ALA A 38 -7.52 -5.39 -13.55
C ALA A 38 -8.44 -4.19 -13.39
N ILE A 39 -9.67 -4.33 -13.89
CA ILE A 39 -10.77 -3.42 -13.60
C ILE A 39 -11.90 -4.23 -13.00
N ILE A 40 -12.29 -3.85 -11.78
CA ILE A 40 -13.48 -4.30 -11.09
C ILE A 40 -14.52 -3.19 -11.22
N SER A 41 -15.62 -3.49 -11.89
CA SER A 41 -16.76 -2.59 -11.96
C SER A 41 -17.70 -2.86 -10.80
N MET A 42 -17.97 -1.83 -10.00
CA MET A 42 -18.91 -1.86 -8.87
C MET A 42 -20.26 -1.29 -9.29
N PRO A 43 -21.38 -1.82 -8.75
CA PRO A 43 -22.72 -1.30 -9.05
C PRO A 43 -23.04 0.04 -8.38
N CYS A 44 -22.23 0.46 -7.41
CA CYS A 44 -22.39 1.68 -6.63
C CYS A 44 -21.04 2.18 -6.11
N ASP A 45 -21.06 3.41 -5.59
CA ASP A 45 -19.95 4.00 -4.87
C ASP A 45 -19.71 3.28 -3.53
N SER A 46 -18.50 2.75 -3.32
CA SER A 46 -18.17 1.96 -2.12
C SER A 46 -16.68 2.04 -1.77
N ALA A 47 -16.33 1.62 -0.56
CA ALA A 47 -14.95 1.47 -0.09
C ALA A 47 -14.29 0.15 -0.58
N ALA A 48 -14.77 -0.42 -1.69
CA ALA A 48 -14.34 -1.71 -2.23
C ALA A 48 -12.84 -1.78 -2.57
N ALA A 49 -12.23 -0.67 -3.00
CA ALA A 49 -10.77 -0.60 -3.19
C ALA A 49 -9.99 -0.93 -1.91
N GLY A 50 -10.49 -0.49 -0.75
CA GLY A 50 -9.89 -0.83 0.54
C GLY A 50 -9.94 -2.32 0.86
N LEU A 51 -11.04 -3.00 0.51
CA LEU A 51 -11.20 -4.44 0.72
C LEU A 51 -10.24 -5.27 -0.15
N VAL A 52 -10.08 -4.88 -1.42
CA VAL A 52 -9.07 -5.50 -2.32
C VAL A 52 -7.67 -5.26 -1.77
N THR A 53 -7.40 -4.03 -1.31
CA THR A 53 -6.12 -3.67 -0.70
C THR A 53 -5.83 -4.51 0.54
N LEU A 54 -6.82 -4.68 1.42
CA LEU A 54 -6.72 -5.53 2.61
C LEU A 54 -6.32 -6.96 2.25
N GLY A 55 -7.00 -7.55 1.25
CA GLY A 55 -6.66 -8.89 0.77
C GLY A 55 -5.23 -9.00 0.25
N ALA A 56 -4.80 -8.03 -0.58
CA ALA A 56 -3.45 -8.02 -1.11
C ALA A 56 -2.38 -7.82 -0.01
N MET A 57 -2.63 -6.92 0.94
CA MET A 57 -1.78 -6.69 2.11
C MET A 57 -1.62 -7.97 2.93
N ILE A 58 -2.72 -8.68 3.25
CA ILE A 58 -2.66 -9.93 3.99
C ILE A 58 -1.77 -10.96 3.29
N ARG A 59 -1.84 -11.05 1.95
CA ARG A 59 -0.97 -11.94 1.18
C ARG A 59 0.48 -11.49 1.14
N PHE A 60 0.77 -10.19 1.19
CA PHE A 60 2.16 -9.74 1.36
C PHE A 60 2.72 -10.16 2.72
N LEU A 61 1.93 -10.08 3.81
CA LEU A 61 2.39 -10.44 5.15
C LEU A 61 2.86 -11.90 5.33
N GLU A 62 2.56 -12.80 4.40
CA GLU A 62 3.12 -14.16 4.40
C GLU A 62 4.56 -14.24 3.90
N ARG A 63 5.02 -13.20 3.21
CA ARG A 63 6.32 -13.21 2.53
C ARG A 63 7.40 -12.73 3.50
N PRO A 64 8.53 -13.44 3.64
CA PRO A 64 9.62 -13.00 4.52
C PRO A 64 10.14 -11.58 4.20
N GLU A 65 9.95 -11.13 2.95
CA GLU A 65 10.36 -9.80 2.49
C GLU A 65 9.29 -8.70 2.62
N ALA A 66 8.15 -8.94 3.26
CA ALA A 66 7.12 -7.92 3.50
C ALA A 66 7.50 -6.97 4.63
N ASN A 67 8.61 -6.28 4.40
CA ASN A 67 9.11 -5.17 5.21
C ASN A 67 9.97 -4.25 4.34
N ASP A 68 9.94 -2.97 4.68
CA ASP A 68 10.62 -1.95 3.89
C ASP A 68 12.11 -1.78 4.21
N PHE A 69 12.61 -2.46 5.26
CA PHE A 69 13.96 -2.21 5.78
C PHE A 69 15.07 -2.40 4.74
N SER A 70 15.04 -3.53 4.04
CA SER A 70 16.06 -3.84 3.03
C SER A 70 16.02 -2.86 1.85
N GLN A 71 14.82 -2.50 1.43
CA GLN A 71 14.60 -1.59 0.29
C GLN A 71 15.00 -0.15 0.64
N HIS A 72 14.67 0.30 1.86
CA HIS A 72 15.10 1.59 2.38
C HIS A 72 16.61 1.70 2.52
N LEU A 73 17.25 0.65 3.03
CA LEU A 73 18.70 0.62 3.11
C LEU A 73 19.33 0.71 1.72
N GLN A 74 18.82 -0.05 0.75
CA GLN A 74 19.24 0.02 -0.64
C GLN A 74 19.03 1.43 -1.22
N ARG A 75 17.92 2.08 -0.90
CA ARG A 75 17.62 3.44 -1.35
C ARG A 75 18.56 4.48 -0.75
N ILE A 76 18.87 4.39 0.54
CA ILE A 76 19.90 5.23 1.20
C ILE A 76 21.25 5.10 0.48
N ARG A 77 21.64 3.87 0.12
CA ARG A 77 22.90 3.59 -0.59
C ARG A 77 22.93 4.16 -2.01
N ASN A 78 21.79 4.15 -2.70
CA ASN A 78 21.66 4.65 -4.07
C ASN A 78 21.52 6.18 -4.14
N GLU A 79 20.85 6.78 -3.16
CA GLU A 79 20.53 8.22 -3.14
C GLU A 79 21.49 9.02 -2.25
N LYS A 80 22.80 8.78 -2.39
CA LYS A 80 23.87 9.29 -1.48
C LYS A 80 23.85 10.80 -1.21
N ASN A 81 23.33 11.59 -2.15
CA ASN A 81 23.30 13.05 -2.07
C ASN A 81 22.11 13.62 -1.29
N ARG A 82 21.08 12.81 -1.01
CA ARG A 82 19.90 13.29 -0.30
C ARG A 82 20.16 13.45 1.18
N ILE A 83 19.42 14.38 1.76
CA ILE A 83 19.50 14.70 3.18
C ILE A 83 18.72 13.64 3.96
N LEU A 84 19.41 13.06 4.94
CA LEU A 84 18.87 12.14 5.90
C LEU A 84 18.64 12.86 7.23
N ILE A 85 17.60 12.45 7.95
CA ILE A 85 17.25 12.87 9.30
C ILE A 85 17.39 11.65 10.22
N TYR A 86 17.98 11.85 11.39
CA TYR A 86 18.13 10.81 12.40
C TYR A 86 17.17 11.06 13.57
N ARG A 87 16.41 10.04 13.96
CA ARG A 87 15.32 10.13 14.96
C ARG A 87 15.75 10.78 16.28
N LYS A 88 16.92 10.41 16.80
CA LYS A 88 17.45 10.96 18.06
C LYS A 88 17.94 12.41 17.94
N TYR A 89 18.30 12.85 16.74
CA TYR A 89 18.82 14.19 16.47
C TYR A 89 18.11 14.83 15.27
N PRO A 90 16.79 15.12 15.37
CA PRO A 90 15.97 15.55 14.23
C PRO A 90 16.39 16.92 13.66
N ASN A 91 17.06 17.74 14.48
CA ASN A 91 17.59 19.06 14.07
C ASN A 91 18.93 18.96 13.31
N TRP A 92 19.43 17.75 13.08
CA TRP A 92 20.71 17.48 12.45
C TRP A 92 20.47 16.86 11.08
N THR A 93 21.35 17.19 10.14
CA THR A 93 21.29 16.68 8.77
C THR A 93 22.46 15.77 8.50
N PHE A 94 22.16 14.68 7.81
CA PHE A 94 23.08 13.59 7.57
C PHE A 94 23.09 13.21 6.08
N ARG A 95 24.16 12.56 5.62
CA ARG A 95 24.31 11.97 4.27
C ARG A 95 25.00 10.63 4.37
N TYR A 96 24.65 9.72 3.49
CA TYR A 96 25.33 8.44 3.39
C TYR A 96 26.77 8.63 2.86
N ASP A 97 27.77 8.03 3.54
CA ASP A 97 29.20 8.14 3.21
C ASP A 97 29.81 6.83 2.69
N GLY A 98 29.06 5.74 2.72
CA GLY A 98 29.53 4.43 2.28
C GLY A 98 29.35 3.35 3.34
N SER A 99 30.10 2.27 3.21
CA SER A 99 30.17 1.22 4.22
C SER A 99 31.62 0.95 4.59
N ASP A 100 31.86 0.68 5.88
CA ASP A 100 33.18 0.33 6.41
C ASP A 100 33.06 -0.96 7.23
N GLY A 101 33.82 -2.00 6.85
CA GLY A 101 33.75 -3.30 7.51
C GLY A 101 32.36 -3.96 7.51
N GLY A 102 31.49 -3.62 6.54
CA GLY A 102 30.11 -4.10 6.46
C GLY A 102 29.08 -3.28 7.24
N TYR A 103 29.50 -2.23 7.96
CA TYR A 103 28.59 -1.28 8.62
C TYR A 103 28.30 -0.10 7.70
N ASP A 104 27.03 0.27 7.55
CA ASP A 104 26.64 1.47 6.81
C ASP A 104 27.00 2.74 7.60
N MET A 105 27.78 3.61 6.95
CA MET A 105 28.31 4.84 7.51
C MET A 105 27.51 6.03 7.02
N ILE A 106 27.07 6.86 7.95
CA ILE A 106 26.38 8.11 7.64
C ILE A 106 27.17 9.26 8.27
N MET A 107 27.50 10.25 7.45
CA MET A 107 28.21 11.45 7.87
C MET A 107 27.22 12.54 8.28
N GLN A 108 27.51 13.16 9.41
CA GLN A 108 26.89 14.42 9.79
C GLN A 108 27.35 15.56 8.86
N ILE A 109 26.42 16.36 8.35
CA ILE A 109 26.74 17.47 7.43
C ILE A 109 26.63 18.82 8.12
N LYS A 110 25.55 19.06 8.87
CA LYS A 110 25.29 20.38 9.44
C LYS A 110 24.29 20.32 10.60
N LYS A 111 24.57 21.13 11.63
CA LYS A 111 23.58 21.54 12.64
C LYS A 111 22.85 22.78 12.11
N SER A 112 21.53 22.74 11.99
CA SER A 112 20.75 23.91 11.58
C SER A 112 21.11 25.12 12.46
N GLY A 113 21.52 26.23 11.84
CA GLY A 113 21.76 27.50 12.54
C GLY A 113 23.18 27.82 13.05
N ASN A 114 24.18 26.92 12.94
CA ASN A 114 25.55 27.27 13.35
C ASN A 114 26.62 26.74 12.37
N LYS A 115 27.65 27.56 12.08
CA LYS A 115 28.86 27.10 11.38
C LYS A 115 29.57 26.10 12.30
N CYS A 116 29.41 24.80 12.04
CA CYS A 116 30.17 23.77 12.74
C CYS A 116 31.66 23.93 12.40
N SER A 117 32.48 24.24 13.40
CA SER A 117 33.95 24.29 13.33
C SER A 117 34.61 22.93 13.57
N ARG A 118 33.83 21.86 13.80
CA ARG A 118 34.33 20.50 14.03
C ARG A 118 34.18 19.64 12.77
N PRO A 119 35.12 18.71 12.52
CA PRO A 119 35.01 17.76 11.42
C PRO A 119 33.72 16.93 11.56
N PRO A 120 33.13 16.47 10.44
CA PRO A 120 31.91 15.69 10.45
C PRO A 120 32.10 14.43 11.30
N LEU A 121 31.23 14.22 12.28
CA LEU A 121 31.20 12.98 13.05
C LEU A 121 30.64 11.88 12.16
N ARG A 122 31.41 10.79 12.04
CA ARG A 122 30.97 9.53 11.47
C ARG A 122 30.34 8.70 12.58
N THR A 123 29.09 8.35 12.39
CA THR A 123 28.32 7.55 13.36
C THR A 123 27.69 6.38 12.64
N ILE A 124 27.69 5.21 13.29
CA ILE A 124 26.95 4.04 12.85
C ILE A 124 25.52 4.19 13.38
N PHE A 125 24.54 4.06 12.48
CA PHE A 125 23.12 4.17 12.83
C PHE A 125 22.41 2.87 12.53
N HIS A 126 21.36 2.56 13.29
CA HIS A 126 20.37 1.61 12.82
C HIS A 126 19.53 2.28 11.74
N PHE A 127 19.36 1.62 10.58
CA PHE A 127 18.64 2.18 9.43
C PHE A 127 17.19 2.56 9.75
N LYS A 128 16.57 1.91 10.75
CA LYS A 128 15.21 2.23 11.22
C LYS A 128 15.12 3.63 11.86
N ASP A 129 16.22 4.13 12.40
CA ASP A 129 16.26 5.43 13.04
C ASP A 129 16.59 6.56 12.06
N VAL A 130 16.71 6.26 10.76
CA VAL A 130 17.08 7.24 9.73
C VAL A 130 16.02 7.27 8.64
N CYS A 131 15.59 8.45 8.23
CA CYS A 131 14.71 8.65 7.08
C CYS A 131 15.24 9.76 6.17
N PHE A 132 14.71 9.86 4.95
CA PHE A 132 14.96 11.04 4.11
C PHE A 132 14.19 12.24 4.64
N GLN A 133 14.75 13.43 4.51
CA GLN A 133 14.08 14.66 4.93
C GLN A 133 12.71 14.81 4.24
N GLY A 134 11.66 14.94 5.06
CA GLY A 134 10.27 15.06 4.60
C GLY A 134 9.53 13.74 4.42
N GLU A 135 10.17 12.61 4.73
CA GLU A 135 9.56 11.27 4.70
C GLU A 135 9.41 10.73 6.14
N PRO A 136 8.40 9.87 6.39
CA PRO A 136 8.28 9.22 7.69
C PRO A 136 9.38 8.17 7.90
N PHE A 137 9.58 7.79 9.16
CA PHE A 137 10.46 6.69 9.52
C PHE A 137 9.80 5.34 9.20
N ILE A 138 10.63 4.32 9.09
CA ILE A 138 10.17 2.93 8.98
C ILE A 138 10.05 2.39 10.39
N GLU A 139 8.83 2.03 10.77
CA GLU A 139 8.52 1.57 12.12
C GLU A 139 8.64 0.04 12.25
N ASP A 140 9.08 -0.35 13.46
CA ASP A 140 9.15 -1.71 13.97
C ASP A 140 8.53 -1.72 15.38
N LEU A 141 7.40 -2.39 15.58
CA LEU A 141 6.78 -2.46 16.90
C LEU A 141 7.57 -3.42 17.80
N ILE A 142 8.14 -2.84 18.86
CA ILE A 142 8.88 -3.57 19.91
C ILE A 142 7.92 -4.19 20.95
N GLU A 143 6.68 -3.69 21.07
CA GLU A 143 5.70 -4.15 22.07
C GLU A 143 5.20 -5.57 21.80
N ASN A 144 4.72 -6.29 22.83
CA ASN A 144 4.32 -7.69 22.69
C ASN A 144 3.02 -7.91 21.90
N GLU A 145 2.10 -6.94 21.83
CA GLU A 145 0.81 -7.14 21.17
C GLU A 145 0.90 -6.93 19.65
N LEU A 146 0.41 -7.90 18.88
CA LEU A 146 0.29 -7.84 17.43
C LEU A 146 -1.03 -7.15 17.06
N PRO A 147 -1.03 -5.95 16.46
CA PRO A 147 -2.27 -5.24 16.17
C PRO A 147 -3.15 -6.06 15.22
N TYR A 148 -4.36 -6.41 15.67
CA TYR A 148 -5.43 -7.06 14.91
C TYR A 148 -5.12 -8.46 14.35
N SER A 149 -4.12 -9.18 14.90
CA SER A 149 -3.73 -10.52 14.42
C SER A 149 -4.92 -11.49 14.33
N THR A 150 -5.78 -11.52 15.35
CA THR A 150 -6.99 -12.35 15.38
C THR A 150 -7.94 -12.06 14.21
N ILE A 151 -8.08 -10.78 13.83
CA ILE A 151 -8.95 -10.40 12.71
C ILE A 151 -8.34 -10.88 11.39
N TYR A 152 -7.03 -10.67 11.16
CA TYR A 152 -6.37 -11.13 9.93
C TYR A 152 -6.47 -12.64 9.74
N SER A 153 -6.18 -13.41 10.80
CA SER A 153 -6.27 -14.87 10.76
C SER A 153 -7.68 -15.36 10.46
N ALA A 154 -8.70 -14.66 10.97
CA ALA A 154 -10.09 -15.03 10.74
C ALA A 154 -10.63 -14.58 9.37
N LEU A 155 -10.05 -13.55 8.73
CA LEU A 155 -10.45 -13.06 7.41
C LEU A 155 -10.12 -14.03 6.27
N VAL A 156 -9.00 -14.73 6.38
CA VAL A 156 -8.55 -15.65 5.34
C VAL A 156 -8.56 -17.05 5.91
N SER A 157 -9.72 -17.68 5.83
CA SER A 157 -10.02 -18.99 6.41
C SER A 157 -9.01 -20.07 5.98
N ASN A 158 -7.94 -20.22 6.78
CA ASN A 158 -7.10 -21.40 7.00
C ASN A 158 -5.99 -21.83 6.02
N ASN A 159 -5.61 -21.04 5.00
CA ASN A 159 -4.45 -21.41 4.16
C ASN A 159 -3.37 -20.33 4.03
N LEU A 160 -3.54 -19.19 4.68
CA LEU A 160 -2.48 -18.20 4.73
C LEU A 160 -1.71 -18.27 6.05
N ASN A 161 -0.39 -18.37 5.95
CA ASN A 161 0.50 -18.41 7.09
C ASN A 161 1.16 -17.04 7.26
N ILE A 162 0.41 -16.11 7.86
CA ILE A 162 0.89 -14.76 8.15
C ILE A 162 2.10 -14.86 9.06
N LEU A 163 3.23 -14.29 8.62
CA LEU A 163 4.41 -14.20 9.47
C LEU A 163 4.16 -13.11 10.51
N GLU A 164 4.04 -13.50 11.78
CA GLU A 164 3.75 -12.58 12.89
C GLU A 164 4.73 -11.40 12.94
N ASP A 165 6.00 -11.65 12.60
CA ASP A 165 7.04 -10.64 12.56
C ASP A 165 6.73 -9.52 11.54
N ASN A 166 6.07 -9.83 10.42
CA ASN A 166 5.66 -8.82 9.44
C ASN A 166 4.51 -7.94 9.93
N LEU A 167 3.67 -8.42 10.86
CA LEU A 167 2.64 -7.58 11.48
C LEU A 167 3.26 -6.45 12.33
N ARG A 168 4.54 -6.57 12.69
CA ARG A 168 5.30 -5.58 13.47
C ARG A 168 6.06 -4.59 12.59
N LYS A 169 6.07 -4.76 11.28
CA LYS A 169 6.95 -4.03 10.37
C LYS A 169 6.17 -3.22 9.36
N THR A 170 6.73 -2.09 8.98
CA THR A 170 6.21 -1.28 7.87
C THR A 170 6.49 -1.97 6.54
N ASP A 171 5.48 -2.02 5.67
CA ASP A 171 5.55 -2.56 4.31
C ASP A 171 4.81 -1.63 3.33
N SER A 172 5.48 -1.25 2.24
CA SER A 172 4.92 -0.42 1.17
C SER A 172 4.65 -1.22 -0.12
N SER A 173 4.69 -2.56 -0.06
CA SER A 173 4.46 -3.43 -1.22
C SER A 173 3.06 -3.26 -1.82
N ALA A 174 2.04 -3.00 -1.00
CA ALA A 174 0.71 -2.60 -1.42
C ALA A 174 0.54 -1.09 -1.35
N CYS A 175 -0.14 -0.52 -2.33
CA CYS A 175 -0.49 0.89 -2.37
C CYS A 175 -1.99 1.08 -2.62
N LEU A 176 -2.64 1.92 -1.81
CA LEU A 176 -3.99 2.41 -2.08
C LEU A 176 -3.90 3.81 -2.70
N ALA A 177 -4.28 3.94 -3.96
CA ALA A 177 -4.46 5.23 -4.61
C ALA A 177 -5.87 5.74 -4.35
N GLY A 178 -5.99 6.67 -3.40
CA GLY A 178 -7.26 7.24 -3.00
C GLY A 178 -7.84 8.21 -4.04
N ARG A 179 -9.11 8.58 -3.83
CA ARG A 179 -9.84 9.50 -4.71
C ARG A 179 -9.22 10.89 -4.75
N VAL A 180 -9.59 11.67 -5.77
CA VAL A 180 -9.21 13.09 -5.91
C VAL A 180 -9.67 13.94 -4.72
N MET A 181 -10.67 13.49 -3.96
CA MET A 181 -11.12 14.18 -2.75
C MET A 181 -10.10 14.17 -1.60
N GLY A 182 -9.03 13.37 -1.71
CA GLY A 182 -7.91 13.33 -0.78
C GLY A 182 -8.07 12.28 0.33
N GLU A 183 -6.97 12.07 1.05
CA GLU A 183 -6.80 11.03 2.07
C GLU A 183 -7.91 11.00 3.13
N ARG A 184 -8.25 12.17 3.70
CA ARG A 184 -9.27 12.26 4.75
C ARG A 184 -10.58 11.63 4.32
N LYS A 185 -11.05 11.90 3.10
CA LYS A 185 -12.32 11.34 2.61
C LYS A 185 -12.22 9.85 2.30
N THR A 186 -11.10 9.40 1.75
CA THR A 186 -10.87 7.95 1.56
C THR A 186 -10.88 7.25 2.91
N ARG A 187 -10.19 7.79 3.92
CA ARG A 187 -10.19 7.25 5.27
C ARG A 187 -11.58 7.25 5.90
N ASP A 188 -12.32 8.35 5.80
CA ASP A 188 -13.70 8.43 6.31
C ASP A 188 -14.63 7.40 5.63
N SER A 189 -14.37 7.06 4.36
CA SER A 189 -15.10 6.00 3.65
C SER A 189 -14.71 4.60 4.15
N LEU A 190 -13.42 4.36 4.33
CA LEU A 190 -12.90 3.08 4.85
C LEU A 190 -13.36 2.84 6.28
N SER A 191 -13.40 3.87 7.13
CA SER A 191 -13.78 3.76 8.53
C SER A 191 -15.26 3.40 8.74
N LYS A 192 -16.07 3.38 7.68
CA LYS A 192 -17.46 2.90 7.72
C LYS A 192 -17.54 1.37 7.71
N ILE A 193 -16.50 0.69 7.21
CA ILE A 193 -16.43 -0.77 7.18
C ILE A 193 -15.73 -1.26 8.45
N HIS A 194 -16.37 -2.18 9.17
CA HIS A 194 -15.83 -2.80 10.37
C HIS A 194 -15.89 -4.32 10.32
N PHE A 195 -14.92 -4.93 11.00
CA PHE A 195 -14.82 -6.36 11.21
C PHE A 195 -14.79 -6.65 12.70
N THR A 196 -15.58 -7.63 13.14
CA THR A 196 -15.63 -8.04 14.55
C THR A 196 -15.39 -9.54 14.68
N CYS A 197 -14.37 -9.90 15.47
CA CYS A 197 -13.99 -11.27 15.79
C CYS A 197 -13.80 -11.43 17.29
N GLY A 198 -14.71 -12.15 17.96
CA GLY A 198 -14.72 -12.24 19.42
C GLY A 198 -14.93 -10.87 20.05
N ALA A 199 -14.05 -10.47 20.98
CA ALA A 199 -14.07 -9.16 21.61
C ALA A 199 -13.38 -8.04 20.79
N MET A 200 -12.73 -8.39 19.67
CA MET A 200 -11.94 -7.45 18.88
C MET A 200 -12.77 -6.88 17.74
N THR A 201 -12.76 -5.56 17.61
CA THR A 201 -13.36 -4.84 16.47
C THR A 201 -12.33 -3.90 15.88
N ALA A 202 -12.25 -3.84 14.56
CA ALA A 202 -11.39 -2.92 13.83
C ALA A 202 -12.11 -2.40 12.58
N SER A 203 -11.92 -1.12 12.28
CA SER A 203 -12.35 -0.53 11.02
C SER A 203 -11.36 -0.85 9.90
N LEU A 204 -11.80 -0.75 8.65
CA LEU A 204 -10.97 -1.10 7.50
C LEU A 204 -9.72 -0.21 7.40
N ASP A 205 -9.84 1.10 7.67
CA ASP A 205 -8.70 2.02 7.68
C ASP A 205 -7.66 1.68 8.77
N GLN A 206 -8.09 1.12 9.90
CA GLN A 206 -7.20 0.60 10.94
C GLN A 206 -6.48 -0.66 10.49
N LEU A 207 -7.19 -1.58 9.82
CA LEU A 207 -6.61 -2.82 9.31
C LEU A 207 -5.57 -2.56 8.21
N ILE A 208 -5.91 -1.72 7.23
CA ILE A 208 -4.94 -1.37 6.17
C ILE A 208 -3.98 -0.26 6.59
N THR A 209 -4.08 0.26 7.81
CA THR A 209 -3.16 1.25 8.42
C THR A 209 -2.98 2.53 7.58
N VAL A 210 -4.06 3.03 6.96
CA VAL A 210 -4.05 4.31 6.25
C VAL A 210 -4.09 5.43 7.29
N HIS A 211 -2.90 5.81 7.76
CA HIS A 211 -2.71 6.81 8.82
C HIS A 211 -2.11 8.09 8.26
N ASN A 212 -2.72 9.24 8.59
CA ASN A 212 -2.43 10.68 8.38
C ASN A 212 -0.95 11.11 8.17
N TRP A 213 -0.16 10.41 7.35
CA TRP A 213 1.28 10.62 7.18
C TRP A 213 2.02 10.67 8.53
N SER A 214 1.49 9.99 9.56
CA SER A 214 2.02 10.07 10.92
C SER A 214 3.27 9.20 11.05
N GLN A 215 4.24 9.71 11.82
CA GLN A 215 5.54 9.06 12.02
C GLN A 215 5.51 7.97 13.09
N GLU A 216 4.37 7.70 13.75
CA GLU A 216 4.35 6.90 14.99
C GLU A 216 3.67 5.53 14.83
N ASN A 217 3.14 5.20 13.65
CA ASN A 217 2.39 3.95 13.43
C ASN A 217 3.04 3.11 12.33
N ILE A 218 3.00 1.78 12.50
CA ILE A 218 3.25 0.84 11.39
C ILE A 218 2.28 1.16 10.27
N SER A 219 2.81 1.19 9.05
CA SER A 219 2.01 1.19 7.83
C SER A 219 2.31 -0.05 7.01
N ARG A 220 1.27 -0.78 6.68
CA ARG A 220 1.29 -2.00 5.85
C ARG A 220 0.83 -1.75 4.42
N VAL A 221 0.36 -0.53 4.17
CA VAL A 221 -0.13 -0.05 2.88
C VAL A 221 0.31 1.39 2.72
N SER A 222 1.01 1.68 1.63
CA SER A 222 1.30 3.05 1.23
C SER A 222 0.05 3.73 0.65
N PHE A 223 -0.16 5.00 0.93
CA PHE A 223 -1.26 5.78 0.40
C PHE A 223 -0.78 6.74 -0.69
N PHE A 224 -1.34 6.63 -1.89
CA PHE A 224 -1.11 7.59 -2.97
C PHE A 224 -2.26 8.60 -3.03
N ASN A 225 -1.95 9.87 -2.75
CA ASN A 225 -2.89 10.97 -2.87
C ASN A 225 -2.93 11.47 -4.33
N THR A 226 -3.91 10.97 -5.08
CA THR A 226 -4.15 11.31 -6.49
C THR A 226 -4.22 12.82 -6.75
N ARG A 227 -4.76 13.62 -5.81
CA ARG A 227 -4.90 15.08 -5.97
C ARG A 227 -3.56 15.79 -6.08
N ILE A 228 -2.61 15.43 -5.22
CA ILE A 228 -1.30 16.09 -5.15
C ILE A 228 -0.18 15.26 -5.82
N LYS A 229 -0.52 14.06 -6.33
CA LYS A 229 0.40 13.10 -6.95
C LYS A 229 1.60 12.78 -6.05
N LYS A 230 1.33 12.57 -4.76
CA LYS A 230 2.33 12.16 -3.78
C LYS A 230 1.91 10.89 -3.07
N ILE A 231 2.88 10.04 -2.84
CA ILE A 231 2.78 8.87 -1.97
C ILE A 231 3.26 9.27 -0.57
N ASP A 232 2.61 8.77 0.46
CA ASP A 232 2.92 9.07 1.86
C ASP A 232 4.25 8.43 2.33
N ARG A 233 4.57 7.25 1.81
CA ARG A 233 5.79 6.48 2.06
C ARG A 233 6.32 5.94 0.73
N TYR A 234 7.59 6.20 0.44
CA TYR A 234 8.22 5.73 -0.79
C TYR A 234 9.53 5.01 -0.48
N THR A 235 9.47 3.78 -0.01
CA THR A 235 10.69 2.98 0.26
C THR A 235 11.16 2.28 -1.03
N ALA A 236 10.21 1.78 -1.83
CA ALA A 236 10.39 1.38 -3.22
C ALA A 236 9.09 1.56 -4.02
N PRO A 237 9.12 1.37 -5.35
CA PRO A 237 7.89 1.25 -6.14
C PRO A 237 7.00 0.15 -5.58
N PRO A 238 5.70 0.41 -5.34
CA PRO A 238 4.80 -0.61 -4.83
C PRO A 238 4.66 -1.75 -5.85
N ARG A 239 4.53 -2.98 -5.37
CA ARG A 239 4.34 -4.17 -6.21
C ARG A 239 2.92 -4.19 -6.79
N LEU A 240 1.95 -3.70 -6.02
CA LEU A 240 0.55 -3.60 -6.40
C LEU A 240 -0.01 -2.24 -6.01
N VAL A 241 -0.76 -1.62 -6.91
CA VAL A 241 -1.57 -0.43 -6.63
C VAL A 241 -3.03 -0.75 -6.84
N VAL A 242 -3.85 -0.52 -5.81
CA VAL A 242 -5.30 -0.57 -5.93
C VAL A 242 -5.82 0.86 -6.02
N THR A 243 -6.59 1.18 -7.05
CA THR A 243 -7.10 2.54 -7.27
C THR A 243 -8.57 2.63 -6.94
N ASP A 244 -8.92 3.62 -6.12
CA ASP A 244 -10.29 3.95 -5.74
C ASP A 244 -10.86 4.99 -6.73
N GLY A 245 -11.57 4.49 -7.73
CA GLY A 245 -12.19 5.28 -8.79
C GLY A 245 -11.33 5.45 -10.05
N ASP A 246 -11.96 5.98 -11.09
CA ASP A 246 -11.42 6.20 -12.43
C ASP A 246 -10.31 7.27 -12.48
N SER A 247 -10.47 8.40 -11.77
CA SER A 247 -9.45 9.45 -11.77
C SER A 247 -8.14 8.98 -11.13
N ALA A 248 -8.23 8.16 -10.08
CA ALA A 248 -7.08 7.53 -9.46
C ALA A 248 -6.45 6.51 -10.43
N PHE A 249 -7.27 5.69 -11.09
CA PHE A 249 -6.82 4.75 -12.11
C PHE A 249 -6.02 5.43 -13.23
N LEU A 250 -6.59 6.46 -13.87
CA LEU A 250 -5.95 7.18 -14.96
C LEU A 250 -4.62 7.82 -14.52
N THR A 251 -4.60 8.43 -13.32
CA THR A 251 -3.39 9.04 -12.76
C THR A 251 -2.28 8.01 -12.52
N VAL A 252 -2.62 6.87 -11.90
CA VAL A 252 -1.66 5.78 -11.62
C VAL A 252 -1.16 5.16 -12.92
N LEU A 253 -2.03 4.99 -13.91
CA LEU A 253 -1.67 4.42 -15.21
C LEU A 253 -0.71 5.32 -16.00
N ASP A 254 -0.86 6.64 -15.88
CA ASP A 254 -0.01 7.64 -16.52
C ASP A 254 1.33 7.87 -15.84
N ASP A 255 1.41 7.70 -14.51
CA ASP A 255 2.65 7.85 -13.77
C ASP A 255 3.54 6.61 -13.89
N LYS A 256 4.13 6.43 -15.07
CA LYS A 256 5.08 5.34 -15.36
C LYS A 256 6.34 5.38 -14.49
N LYS A 257 6.67 6.55 -13.92
CA LYS A 257 7.85 6.69 -13.06
C LYS A 257 7.61 6.02 -11.71
N LEU A 258 6.43 6.22 -11.11
CA LEU A 258 6.08 5.61 -9.84
C LEU A 258 5.55 4.18 -9.99
N PHE A 259 4.71 3.94 -11.00
CA PHE A 259 3.90 2.71 -11.08
C PHE A 259 4.11 1.89 -12.35
N GLY A 260 5.16 2.19 -13.13
CA GLY A 260 5.44 1.52 -14.40
C GLY A 260 5.70 0.01 -14.27
N GLN A 261 6.11 -0.45 -13.09
CA GLN A 261 6.36 -1.86 -12.77
C GLN A 261 5.29 -2.48 -11.88
N SER A 262 4.37 -1.68 -11.34
CA SER A 262 3.33 -2.14 -10.43
C SER A 262 2.19 -2.82 -11.18
N ASP A 263 1.68 -3.91 -10.64
CA ASP A 263 0.34 -4.36 -11.00
C ASP A 263 -0.68 -3.28 -10.58
N ILE A 264 -1.76 -3.13 -11.36
CA ILE A 264 -2.83 -2.17 -11.07
C ILE A 264 -4.15 -2.93 -10.95
N ILE A 265 -4.90 -2.70 -9.87
CA ILE A 265 -6.31 -3.09 -9.77
C ILE A 265 -7.13 -1.83 -9.60
N ALA A 266 -7.98 -1.51 -10.58
CA ALA A 266 -8.90 -0.39 -10.48
C ALA A 266 -10.27 -0.86 -10.02
N VAL A 267 -10.81 -0.19 -9.00
CA VAL A 267 -12.20 -0.38 -8.56
C VAL A 267 -12.98 0.85 -9.01
N ILE A 268 -13.92 0.66 -9.93
CA ILE A 268 -14.62 1.75 -10.63
C ILE A 268 -16.13 1.60 -10.43
N ASP A 269 -16.77 2.67 -9.97
CA ASP A 269 -18.22 2.76 -9.93
C ASP A 269 -18.78 2.86 -11.37
N ARG A 270 -19.72 1.97 -11.73
CA ARG A 270 -20.33 1.98 -13.06
C ARG A 270 -21.38 3.06 -13.25
N THR A 271 -21.78 3.74 -12.18
CA THR A 271 -22.76 4.85 -12.22
C THR A 271 -22.12 6.19 -12.59
N LEU A 272 -20.81 6.19 -12.90
CA LEU A 272 -20.10 7.35 -13.42
C LEU A 272 -20.72 7.89 -14.72
N GLU A 273 -20.49 9.18 -14.94
CA GLU A 273 -20.84 9.86 -16.18
C GLU A 273 -20.19 9.16 -17.38
N ARG A 274 -20.96 9.07 -18.49
CA ARG A 274 -20.57 8.37 -19.70
C ARG A 274 -19.20 8.80 -20.23
N ASP A 275 -18.93 10.10 -20.29
CA ASP A 275 -17.68 10.66 -20.81
C ASP A 275 -16.44 10.15 -20.04
N ARG A 276 -16.59 9.90 -18.73
CA ARG A 276 -15.52 9.34 -17.89
C ARG A 276 -15.26 7.87 -18.21
N LEU A 277 -16.33 7.09 -18.45
CA LEU A 277 -16.22 5.70 -18.87
C LEU A 277 -15.60 5.58 -20.29
N GLU A 278 -15.94 6.51 -21.18
CA GLU A 278 -15.32 6.61 -22.51
C GLU A 278 -13.83 6.91 -22.40
N THR A 279 -13.42 7.85 -21.54
CA THR A 279 -12.00 8.15 -21.27
C THR A 279 -11.22 6.92 -20.79
N ILE A 280 -11.80 6.13 -19.88
CA ILE A 280 -11.20 4.86 -19.41
C ILE A 280 -11.04 3.89 -20.58
N THR A 281 -12.08 3.78 -21.41
CA THR A 281 -12.09 2.86 -22.57
C THR A 281 -11.03 3.24 -23.60
N GLU A 282 -10.94 4.50 -23.98
CA GLU A 282 -9.89 5.03 -24.86
C GLU A 282 -8.50 4.76 -24.29
N LYS A 283 -8.34 4.95 -22.97
CA LYS A 283 -7.07 4.69 -22.31
C LYS A 283 -6.68 3.21 -22.36
N LEU A 284 -7.62 2.29 -22.13
CA LEU A 284 -7.39 0.85 -22.26
C LEU A 284 -7.07 0.45 -23.70
N GLN A 285 -7.76 1.04 -24.69
CA GLN A 285 -7.45 0.82 -26.09
C GLN A 285 -6.03 1.28 -26.44
N SER A 286 -5.59 2.43 -25.93
CA SER A 286 -4.23 2.94 -26.17
C SER A 286 -3.11 2.01 -25.68
N ILE A 287 -3.38 1.21 -24.63
CA ILE A 287 -2.41 0.25 -24.08
C ILE A 287 -2.61 -1.16 -24.64
N SER A 288 -3.66 -1.43 -25.40
CA SER A 288 -3.99 -2.76 -25.94
C SER A 288 -2.91 -3.37 -26.84
N GLN A 289 -2.06 -2.53 -27.45
CA GLN A 289 -0.89 -3.01 -28.22
C GLN A 289 0.16 -3.70 -27.32
N TRP A 290 0.23 -3.33 -26.03
CA TRP A 290 1.20 -3.84 -25.05
C TRP A 290 0.62 -4.89 -24.11
N TYR A 291 -0.70 -5.05 -24.09
CA TYR A 291 -1.42 -5.93 -23.18
C TYR A 291 -2.36 -6.89 -23.91
N VAL A 292 -2.60 -8.05 -23.35
CA VAL A 292 -3.58 -9.04 -23.83
C VAL A 292 -4.60 -9.28 -22.73
N ARG A 293 -5.87 -9.40 -23.10
CA ARG A 293 -6.94 -9.71 -22.16
C ARG A 293 -6.79 -11.13 -21.63
N GLU A 294 -6.94 -11.30 -20.32
CA GLU A 294 -7.02 -12.61 -19.67
C GLU A 294 -8.48 -12.89 -19.29
N ASP A 295 -9.00 -14.03 -19.73
CA ASP A 295 -10.36 -14.47 -19.39
C ASP A 295 -10.40 -15.30 -18.09
N ASN A 296 -9.25 -15.73 -17.60
CA ASN A 296 -9.14 -16.53 -16.38
C ASN A 296 -9.16 -15.64 -15.14
N GLN A 297 -10.18 -15.82 -14.30
CA GLN A 297 -10.29 -15.14 -13.02
C GLN A 297 -9.34 -15.76 -11.98
N PRO A 298 -8.57 -14.96 -11.21
CA PRO A 298 -7.69 -15.48 -10.18
C PRO A 298 -8.48 -15.98 -8.96
N GLY A 299 -8.16 -17.19 -8.49
CA GLY A 299 -8.60 -17.73 -7.20
C GLY A 299 -9.95 -18.45 -7.18
N ASN A 300 -10.58 -18.73 -8.33
CA ASN A 300 -11.86 -19.46 -8.44
C ASN A 300 -13.00 -18.91 -7.55
N VAL A 301 -12.95 -17.62 -7.20
CA VAL A 301 -14.01 -17.00 -6.38
C VAL A 301 -15.11 -16.52 -7.31
N PRO A 302 -16.37 -16.97 -7.14
CA PRO A 302 -17.47 -16.57 -8.01
C PRO A 302 -17.65 -15.06 -7.96
N LEU A 303 -17.85 -14.45 -9.14
CA LEU A 303 -18.09 -13.02 -9.25
C LEU A 303 -19.51 -12.69 -8.71
N PRO A 304 -19.63 -11.77 -7.74
CA PRO A 304 -20.93 -11.37 -7.19
C PRO A 304 -21.84 -10.74 -8.25
N ILE A 305 -23.15 -10.90 -8.07
CA ILE A 305 -24.15 -10.30 -8.96
C ILE A 305 -23.99 -8.78 -8.99
N GLY A 306 -24.02 -8.21 -10.20
CA GLY A 306 -23.93 -6.77 -10.42
C GLY A 306 -22.50 -6.22 -10.53
N MET A 307 -21.48 -7.05 -10.26
CA MET A 307 -20.08 -6.71 -10.50
C MET A 307 -19.60 -7.24 -11.85
N SER A 308 -18.58 -6.60 -12.43
CA SER A 308 -17.86 -7.12 -13.59
C SER A 308 -16.36 -7.06 -13.35
N LEU A 309 -15.61 -7.97 -13.99
CA LEU A 309 -14.16 -8.05 -13.89
C LEU A 309 -13.55 -8.19 -15.29
N ALA A 310 -12.53 -7.40 -15.56
CA ALA A 310 -11.69 -7.55 -16.75
C ALA A 310 -10.22 -7.46 -16.36
N ILE A 311 -9.39 -8.33 -16.94
CA ILE A 311 -7.96 -8.44 -16.64
C ILE A 311 -7.17 -8.33 -17.94
N TRP A 312 -6.05 -7.62 -17.87
CA TRP A 312 -5.08 -7.47 -18.94
C TRP A 312 -3.69 -7.80 -18.39
N LYS A 313 -2.88 -8.47 -19.21
CA LYS A 313 -1.48 -8.80 -18.89
C LYS A 313 -0.56 -8.31 -19.98
N ALA A 314 0.60 -7.77 -19.59
CA ALA A 314 1.60 -7.31 -20.54
C ALA A 314 2.05 -8.46 -21.46
N ARG A 315 2.32 -8.13 -22.73
CA ARG A 315 2.75 -9.08 -23.77
C ARG A 315 4.11 -9.70 -23.52
#